data_AF-A0A6G3X229-F1
#
_entry.id   AF-A0A6G3X229-F1
#
_cell.length_a   1.000
_cell.length_b   1.000
_cell.length_c   1.000
_cell.angle_alpha   90.00
_cell.angle_beta   90.00
_cell.angle_gamma   90.00
#
_symmetry.space_group_name_H-M   'P 1'
#
loop_
_entity.id
_entity.type
_entity.pdbx_description
1 polymer ?
#
loop_
_entity_poly.entity_id
_entity_poly.type
_entity_poly.pdbx_seq_one_letter_code
_entity_poly.pdbx_strand_id
1 'polypeptide(L)'
;ERSAIRWLAEAEGAHVRMVYLPVDHETQRTRIAHRWATAAEETYPLDEADLRHGREHFEEPGEAELSGRERSAPPPGWAGWPEWAADRWPSFTRPSAA
;
A
#
# COMPACT_ATOMS: atom_id res chain seq x y z
N GLU A 1 -2.28 -2.73 6.03
CA GLU A 1 -2.82 -1.97 4.88
C GLU A 1 -3.24 -2.87 3.72
N ARG A 2 -2.35 -3.67 3.10
CA ARG A 2 -2.70 -4.53 1.94
C ARG A 2 -3.88 -5.47 2.19
N SER A 3 -3.91 -6.16 3.33
CA SER A 3 -5.03 -7.05 3.70
C SER A 3 -6.36 -6.31 3.84
N ALA A 4 -6.34 -5.06 4.33
CA ALA A 4 -7.54 -4.23 4.43
C ALA A 4 -8.10 -3.87 3.05
N ILE A 5 -7.24 -3.44 2.11
CA ILE A 5 -7.64 -3.12 0.73
C ILE A 5 -8.26 -4.34 0.06
N ARG A 6 -7.62 -5.52 0.17
CA ARG A 6 -8.16 -6.77 -0.37
C ARG A 6 -9.54 -7.07 0.19
N TRP A 7 -9.66 -7.08 1.52
CA TRP A 7 -10.92 -7.41 2.18
C TRP A 7 -12.04 -6.45 1.77
N LEU A 8 -11.77 -5.14 1.73
CA LEU A 8 -12.78 -4.12 1.38
C LEU A 8 -13.25 -4.26 -0.06
N ALA A 9 -12.34 -4.49 -1.00
CA ALA A 9 -12.73 -4.72 -2.39
C ALA A 9 -13.53 -6.01 -2.56
N GLU A 10 -13.13 -7.11 -1.90
CA GLU A 10 -13.87 -8.38 -1.95
C GLU A 10 -15.26 -8.28 -1.30
N ALA A 11 -15.40 -7.47 -0.25
CA ALA A 11 -16.70 -7.20 0.38
C ALA A 11 -17.69 -6.50 -0.57
N GLU A 12 -17.20 -5.72 -1.53
CA GLU A 12 -17.98 -5.09 -2.60
C GLU A 12 -18.11 -5.97 -3.86
N GLY A 13 -17.69 -7.24 -3.78
CA GLY A 13 -17.73 -8.18 -4.91
C GLY A 13 -16.67 -7.94 -5.99
N ALA A 14 -15.68 -7.08 -5.72
CA ALA A 14 -14.56 -6.85 -6.63
C ALA A 14 -13.41 -7.85 -6.42
N HIS A 15 -12.47 -7.89 -7.37
CA HIS A 15 -11.29 -8.74 -7.31
C HIS A 15 -10.01 -7.90 -7.18
N VAL A 16 -9.12 -8.31 -6.28
CA VAL A 16 -7.83 -7.63 -6.08
C VAL A 16 -6.67 -8.47 -6.59
N ARG A 17 -5.90 -7.89 -7.51
CA ARG A 17 -4.65 -8.45 -8.01
C ARG A 17 -3.47 -7.65 -7.48
N MET A 18 -2.51 -8.34 -6.87
CA MET A 18 -1.25 -7.76 -6.46
C MET A 18 -0.20 -7.92 -7.56
N VAL A 19 0.46 -6.82 -7.92
CA VAL A 19 1.59 -6.82 -8.86
C VAL A 19 2.78 -6.22 -8.14
N TYR A 20 3.77 -7.06 -7.82
CA TYR A 20 5.03 -6.61 -7.24
C TYR A 20 6.05 -6.37 -8.34
N LEU A 21 6.65 -5.18 -8.32
CA LEU A 21 7.71 -4.78 -9.24
C LEU A 21 8.97 -4.53 -8.41
N PRO A 22 9.92 -5.47 -8.35
CA PRO A 22 11.15 -5.25 -7.62
C PRO A 22 11.94 -4.13 -8.30
N VAL A 23 12.36 -3.15 -7.50
CA VAL A 23 13.20 -2.03 -7.94
C VAL A 23 14.36 -1.93 -6.96
N ASP A 24 15.58 -2.03 -7.46
CA ASP A 24 16.78 -1.83 -6.64
C ASP A 24 16.96 -0.34 -6.28
N HIS A 25 17.80 -0.09 -5.29
CA HIS A 25 17.96 1.25 -4.71
C HIS A 25 18.49 2.26 -5.73
N GLU A 26 19.45 1.86 -6.56
CA GLU A 26 20.07 2.75 -7.54
C GLU A 26 19.09 3.11 -8.67
N THR A 27 18.33 2.12 -9.16
CA THR A 27 17.26 2.35 -10.13
C THR A 27 16.19 3.28 -9.57
N GLN A 28 15.78 3.09 -8.32
CA GLN A 28 14.78 3.93 -7.66
C GLN A 28 15.27 5.39 -7.55
N ARG A 29 16.48 5.58 -7.04
CA ARG A 29 17.13 6.90 -6.89
C ARG A 29 17.26 7.61 -8.24
N THR A 30 17.71 6.89 -9.27
CA THR A 30 17.86 7.43 -10.63
C THR A 30 16.53 7.88 -11.22
N ARG A 31 15.46 7.09 -11.06
CA ARG A 31 14.12 7.44 -11.54
C ARG A 31 13.53 8.65 -10.82
N ILE A 32 13.78 8.78 -9.52
CA ILE A 32 13.35 9.95 -8.74
C ILE A 32 14.08 11.20 -9.20
N ALA A 33 15.42 11.14 -9.30
CA ALA A 33 16.22 12.26 -9.78
C ALA A 33 15.79 12.69 -11.19
N HIS A 34 15.51 11.73 -12.07
CA HIS A 34 15.00 12.01 -13.40
C HIS A 34 13.64 12.72 -13.36
N ARG A 35 12.65 12.18 -12.62
CA ARG A 35 11.33 12.83 -12.48
C ARG A 35 11.45 14.25 -11.93
N TRP A 36 12.31 14.44 -10.93
CA TRP A 36 12.56 15.77 -10.37
C TRP A 36 13.15 16.73 -11.39
N ALA A 37 14.08 16.26 -12.23
CA ALA A 37 14.69 17.10 -13.26
C ALA A 37 13.74 17.45 -14.42
N THR A 38 12.75 16.61 -14.72
CA THR A 38 11.91 16.76 -15.92
C THR A 38 10.48 17.22 -15.66
N ALA A 39 9.95 17.01 -14.46
CA ALA A 39 8.55 17.29 -14.11
C ALA A 39 8.39 17.51 -12.58
N ALA A 40 9.13 18.47 -12.03
CA ALA A 40 9.15 18.73 -10.58
C ALA A 40 7.77 19.10 -10.01
N GLU A 41 6.93 19.75 -10.81
CA GLU A 41 5.56 20.16 -10.48
C GLU A 41 4.56 19.01 -10.43
N GLU A 42 4.89 17.86 -11.04
CA GLU A 42 4.06 16.65 -11.05
C GLU A 42 4.54 15.60 -10.04
N THR A 43 5.57 15.92 -9.25
CA THR A 43 6.16 14.98 -8.29
C THR A 43 6.42 15.64 -6.95
N TYR A 44 6.77 14.81 -5.96
CA TYR A 44 7.17 15.28 -4.63
C TYR A 44 8.68 15.12 -4.47
N PRO A 45 9.34 16.06 -3.75
CA PRO A 45 10.74 15.89 -3.40
C PRO A 45 10.89 14.68 -2.48
N LEU A 46 11.80 13.77 -2.83
CA LEU A 46 12.26 12.68 -1.97
C LEU A 46 13.77 12.74 -1.90
N ASP A 47 14.32 12.79 -0.70
CA ASP A 47 15.76 12.72 -0.49
C ASP A 47 16.23 11.29 -0.20
N GLU A 48 17.55 11.13 -0.04
CA GLU A 48 18.16 9.82 0.24
C GLU A 48 17.75 9.24 1.61
N ALA A 49 17.44 10.09 2.59
CA ALA A 49 16.97 9.64 3.90
C ALA A 49 15.55 9.10 3.81
N ASP A 50 14.67 9.74 3.02
CA ASP A 50 13.32 9.25 2.73
C ASP A 50 13.37 7.87 2.06
N LEU A 51 14.26 7.68 1.09
CA LEU A 51 14.42 6.40 0.39
C LEU A 51 14.91 5.28 1.29
N ARG A 52 15.92 5.56 2.12
CA ARG A 52 16.42 4.58 3.09
C ARG A 52 15.34 4.23 4.12
N HIS A 53 14.65 5.23 4.67
CA HIS A 53 13.57 5.01 5.63
C HIS A 53 12.48 4.11 5.03
N GLY A 54 12.04 4.40 3.81
CA GLY A 54 11.06 3.59 3.11
C GLY A 54 11.51 2.15 2.90
N ARG A 55 12.79 1.92 2.56
CA ARG A 55 13.35 0.57 2.39
C ARG A 55 13.39 -0.24 3.68
N GLU A 56 13.75 0.38 4.79
CA GLU A 56 13.82 -0.28 6.10
C GLU A 56 12.45 -0.74 6.60
N HIS A 57 11.38 -0.02 6.22
CA HIS A 57 10.02 -0.30 6.66
C HIS A 57 9.19 -1.08 5.63
N PHE A 58 9.70 -1.27 4.41
CA PHE A 58 8.96 -1.95 3.36
C PHE A 58 9.03 -3.47 3.51
N GLU A 59 7.86 -4.09 3.68
CA GLU A 59 7.71 -5.54 3.68
C GLU A 59 7.30 -6.01 2.28
N GLU A 60 8.22 -6.72 1.59
CA GLU A 60 7.93 -7.34 0.30
C GLU A 60 6.73 -8.30 0.41
N PRO A 61 5.83 -8.32 -0.58
CA PRO A 61 4.66 -9.19 -0.52
C PRO A 61 5.06 -10.66 -0.63
N GLY A 62 4.52 -11.48 0.26
CA GLY A 62 4.74 -12.93 0.27
C GLY A 62 4.02 -13.65 -0.87
N GLU A 63 4.34 -14.94 -1.09
CA GLU A 63 3.72 -15.74 -2.15
C GLU A 63 2.18 -15.79 -2.02
N ALA A 64 1.65 -15.95 -0.81
CA ALA A 64 0.21 -15.99 -0.56
C ALA A 64 -0.48 -14.67 -0.95
N GLU A 65 0.19 -13.54 -0.73
CA GLU A 65 -0.31 -12.22 -1.10
C GLU A 65 -0.36 -12.05 -2.62
N LEU A 66 0.72 -12.46 -3.30
CA LEU A 66 0.86 -12.43 -4.75
C LEU A 66 -0.13 -13.36 -5.46
N SER A 67 -0.38 -14.54 -4.89
CA SER A 67 -1.33 -15.51 -5.44
C SER A 67 -2.79 -15.19 -5.13
N GLY A 68 -3.07 -14.14 -4.36
CA GLY A 68 -4.44 -13.80 -3.94
C GLY A 68 -5.05 -14.74 -2.91
N ARG A 69 -4.24 -15.55 -2.22
CA ARG A 69 -4.71 -16.53 -1.23
C ARG A 69 -4.68 -15.99 0.20
N GLU A 70 -3.92 -14.92 0.43
CA GLU A 70 -3.78 -14.32 1.75
C GLU A 70 -5.12 -13.79 2.28
N ARG A 71 -5.54 -14.32 3.43
CA ARG A 71 -6.72 -13.88 4.19
C ARG A 71 -6.32 -13.65 5.64
N SER A 72 -5.82 -12.45 5.92
CA SER A 72 -5.46 -12.07 7.28
C SER A 72 -6.67 -11.43 7.99
N ALA A 73 -6.81 -11.73 9.27
CA ALA A 73 -7.70 -10.98 10.17
C ALA A 73 -7.14 -9.57 10.41
N PRO A 74 -7.98 -8.58 10.75
CA PRO A 74 -7.48 -7.28 11.20
C PRO A 74 -6.61 -7.43 12.45
N PRO A 75 -5.72 -6.46 12.75
CA PRO A 75 -4.90 -6.49 13.95
C PRO A 75 -5.75 -6.61 15.23
N PRO A 76 -5.20 -7.16 16.33
CA PRO A 76 -5.90 -7.22 17.61
C PRO A 76 -6.43 -5.85 18.04
N GLY A 77 -7.64 -5.83 18.60
CA GLY A 77 -8.32 -4.61 19.05
C GLY A 77 -9.29 -4.01 18.02
N TRP A 78 -9.34 -4.54 16.80
CA TRP A 78 -10.26 -4.11 15.76
C TRP A 78 -11.39 -5.12 15.55
N ALA A 79 -12.64 -4.64 15.47
CA ALA A 79 -13.81 -5.48 15.22
C ALA A 79 -13.81 -6.08 13.80
N GLY A 80 -13.25 -5.35 12.84
CA GLY A 80 -13.22 -5.70 11.43
C GLY A 80 -12.26 -4.81 10.66
N TRP A 81 -12.04 -5.18 9.39
CA TRP A 81 -11.29 -4.34 8.46
C TRP A 81 -11.93 -2.98 8.18
N PRO A 82 -13.28 -2.82 8.15
CA PRO A 82 -13.90 -1.50 7.99
C PRO A 82 -13.57 -0.52 9.12
N GLU A 83 -13.58 -0.97 10.37
CA GLU A 83 -13.27 -0.14 11.53
C GLU A 83 -11.80 0.26 11.52
N TRP A 84 -10.92 -0.71 11.25
CA TRP A 84 -9.48 -0.46 11.10
C TRP A 84 -9.20 0.55 9.99
N ALA A 85 -9.89 0.43 8.86
CA ALA A 85 -9.69 1.30 7.70
C ALA A 85 -10.19 2.72 7.95
N ALA A 86 -11.33 2.89 8.61
CA ALA A 86 -11.88 4.22 8.93
C ALA A 86 -10.99 5.00 9.90
N ASP A 87 -10.31 4.31 10.83
CA ASP A 87 -9.31 4.93 11.71
C ASP A 87 -8.02 5.28 10.95
N ARG A 88 -7.49 4.35 10.14
CA ARG A 88 -6.23 4.56 9.44
C ARG A 88 -6.31 5.48 8.23
N TRP A 89 -7.47 5.60 7.59
CA TRP A 89 -7.68 6.42 6.40
C TRP A 89 -8.81 7.43 6.67
N PRO A 90 -8.51 8.66 7.12
CA PRO A 90 -9.52 9.63 7.53
C PRO A 90 -10.56 10.00 6.47
N SER A 91 -10.22 9.86 5.18
CA SER A 91 -11.16 10.08 4.06
C SER A 91 -12.05 8.87 3.76
N PHE A 92 -11.76 7.70 4.32
CA PHE A 92 -12.56 6.50 4.14
C PHE A 92 -13.75 6.53 5.08
N THR A 93 -14.94 6.76 4.51
CA THR A 93 -16.19 6.66 5.26
C THR A 93 -16.68 5.21 5.21
N ARG A 94 -16.94 4.62 6.37
CA ARG A 94 -17.46 3.26 6.48
C ARG A 94 -18.76 3.13 5.66
N PRO A 95 -18.89 2.12 4.79
CA PRO A 95 -20.18 1.82 4.19
C PRO A 95 -21.20 1.50 5.30
N SER A 96 -22.42 2.02 5.20
CA SER A 96 -23.47 1.67 6.15
C SER A 96 -23.76 0.17 6.03
N ALA A 97 -23.86 -0.53 7.15
CA ALA A 97 -24.27 -1.93 7.15
C ALA A 97 -25.63 -2.05 6.46
N ALA A 98 -25.70 -2.85 5.39
CA ALA A 98 -26.94 -3.25 4.74
C ALA A 98 -27.66 -4.32 5.56
#